data_AF-A0A956DDD7-F1
#
_entry.id   AF-A0A956DDD7-F1
#
_cell.length_a   1.000
_cell.length_b   1.000
_cell.length_c   1.000
_cell.angle_alpha   90.00
_cell.angle_beta   90.00
_cell.angle_gamma   90.00
#
_symmetry.space_group_name_H-M   'P 1'
#
loop_
_entity.id
_entity.type
_entity.pdbx_description
1 polymer ?
#
loop_
_entity_poly.entity_id
_entity_poly.type
_entity_poly.pdbx_seq_one_letter_code
_entity_poly.pdbx_strand_id
1 'polypeptide(L)'
;MTSPMVAKSWDPDSWRSRTAAQAVEYEDEAELQSAVSTLRQLPPLVTSFEIEKLRRQIADAQAGKRFMLQGGDCAESLADCRPDPIAAKLKILLQMSMVLVHAGERPVIRVGRFAGQYAKPRSSPTETRDGQTLPSYFGDLVNRPDFDPKSRRADPWLLVDGYKHAALTLNFIRSLTDGGFADLHHPEYWDLSFLKSATLPASVREDYERTVREVGDAIRFMQALG
;
A
#
# COMPACT_ATOMS: atom_id res chain seq x y z
N MET A 1 -44.75 -13.51 11.45
CA MET A 1 -43.53 -14.02 12.11
C MET A 1 -42.51 -14.29 11.02
N THR A 2 -41.62 -13.32 10.76
CA THR A 2 -40.48 -13.52 9.87
C THR A 2 -39.45 -14.34 10.63
N SER A 3 -39.15 -15.55 10.14
CA SER A 3 -38.04 -16.35 10.68
C SER A 3 -36.76 -15.51 10.67
N PRO A 4 -36.01 -15.46 11.78
CA PRO A 4 -34.71 -14.83 11.77
C PRO A 4 -33.84 -15.54 10.73
N MET A 5 -33.35 -14.81 9.74
CA MET A 5 -32.32 -15.30 8.82
C MET A 5 -31.15 -15.75 9.69
N VAL A 6 -30.92 -17.06 9.77
CA VAL A 6 -29.70 -17.60 10.37
C VAL A 6 -28.54 -17.00 9.60
N ALA A 7 -27.80 -16.08 10.22
CA ALA A 7 -26.56 -15.59 9.66
C ALA A 7 -25.67 -16.82 9.48
N LYS A 8 -25.38 -17.19 8.22
CA LYS A 8 -24.42 -18.25 7.92
C LYS A 8 -23.14 -17.98 8.74
N SER A 9 -22.63 -18.99 9.42
CA SER A 9 -21.37 -18.90 10.18
C SER A 9 -20.26 -18.42 9.25
N TRP A 10 -19.45 -17.46 9.72
CA TRP A 10 -18.33 -16.94 8.94
C TRP A 10 -17.17 -17.95 8.94
N ASP A 11 -16.59 -18.17 7.77
CA ASP A 11 -15.32 -18.86 7.55
C ASP A 11 -14.59 -18.23 6.36
N PRO A 12 -13.28 -18.48 6.17
CA PRO A 12 -12.49 -17.87 5.09
C PRO A 12 -12.97 -18.15 3.66
N ASP A 13 -13.75 -19.20 3.41
CA ASP A 13 -14.29 -19.55 2.09
C ASP A 13 -15.75 -19.11 1.89
N SER A 14 -16.43 -18.66 2.95
CA SER A 14 -17.84 -18.22 2.91
C SER A 14 -18.16 -17.15 1.85
N TRP A 15 -17.18 -16.33 1.46
CA TRP A 15 -17.31 -15.31 0.41
C TRP A 15 -17.54 -15.90 -0.98
N ARG A 16 -17.05 -17.12 -1.27
CA ARG A 16 -17.20 -17.78 -2.57
C ARG A 16 -18.66 -18.04 -2.94
N SER A 17 -19.54 -18.08 -1.94
CA SER A 17 -21.00 -18.22 -2.13
C SER A 17 -21.72 -16.90 -2.47
N ARG A 18 -20.99 -15.79 -2.59
CA ARG A 18 -21.53 -14.45 -2.87
C ARG A 18 -21.15 -14.01 -4.28
N THR A 19 -21.92 -13.07 -4.84
CA THR A 19 -21.62 -12.48 -6.16
C THR A 19 -20.33 -11.67 -6.10
N ALA A 20 -19.37 -11.99 -6.98
CA ALA A 20 -18.12 -11.25 -7.15
C ALA A 20 -18.23 -10.30 -8.35
N ALA A 21 -18.18 -8.98 -8.11
CA ALA A 21 -18.36 -7.96 -9.16
C ALA A 21 -17.17 -7.82 -10.12
N GLN A 22 -16.01 -8.35 -9.76
CA GLN A 22 -14.75 -8.28 -10.51
C GLN A 22 -14.09 -9.67 -10.53
N ALA A 23 -14.88 -10.70 -10.78
CA ALA A 23 -14.37 -12.07 -10.85
C ALA A 23 -13.33 -12.20 -11.96
N VAL A 24 -12.23 -12.89 -11.65
CA VAL A 24 -11.22 -13.29 -12.62
C VAL A 24 -11.50 -14.73 -12.98
N GLU A 25 -11.63 -15.00 -14.28
CA GLU A 25 -11.77 -16.36 -14.80
C GLU A 25 -10.38 -16.96 -14.99
N TYR A 26 -10.08 -18.02 -14.24
CA TYR A 26 -8.89 -18.84 -14.43
C TYR A 26 -9.29 -20.07 -15.26
N GLU A 27 -8.52 -20.36 -16.30
CA GLU A 27 -8.83 -21.44 -17.25
C GLU A 27 -8.68 -22.84 -16.64
N ASP A 28 -7.72 -23.00 -15.72
CA ASP A 28 -7.41 -24.25 -15.04
C ASP A 28 -7.60 -24.10 -13.52
N GLU A 29 -8.69 -24.68 -13.01
CA GLU A 29 -9.01 -24.67 -11.59
C GLU A 29 -8.00 -25.49 -10.77
N ALA A 30 -7.42 -26.56 -11.32
CA ALA A 30 -6.42 -27.35 -10.61
C ALA A 30 -5.10 -26.57 -10.46
N GLU A 31 -4.72 -25.80 -11.48
CA GLU A 31 -3.60 -24.86 -11.42
C GLU A 31 -3.83 -23.79 -10.33
N LEU A 32 -5.04 -23.21 -10.29
CA LEU A 32 -5.43 -22.25 -9.25
C LEU A 32 -5.34 -22.86 -7.85
N GLN A 33 -5.88 -24.06 -7.64
CA GLN A 33 -5.81 -24.72 -6.33
C GLN A 33 -4.36 -25.05 -5.92
N SER A 34 -3.48 -25.37 -6.87
CA SER A 34 -2.05 -25.57 -6.60
C SER A 34 -1.36 -24.30 -6.11
N ALA A 35 -1.59 -23.17 -6.77
CA ALA A 35 -1.07 -21.87 -6.35
C ALA A 35 -1.61 -21.44 -4.97
N VAL A 36 -2.91 -21.61 -4.73
CA VAL A 36 -3.54 -21.31 -3.43
C VAL A 36 -3.01 -22.21 -2.31
N SER A 37 -2.83 -23.51 -2.58
CA SER A 37 -2.22 -24.46 -1.62
C SER A 37 -0.80 -24.04 -1.25
N THR A 38 -0.02 -23.59 -2.25
CA THR A 38 1.33 -23.06 -2.01
C THR A 38 1.27 -21.82 -1.11
N LEU A 39 0.42 -20.84 -1.42
CA LEU A 39 0.26 -19.63 -0.60
C LEU A 39 -0.11 -19.93 0.85
N ARG A 40 -0.99 -20.92 1.10
CA ARG A 40 -1.41 -21.31 2.45
C ARG A 40 -0.26 -21.82 3.34
N GLN A 41 0.84 -22.27 2.73
CA GLN A 41 2.02 -22.76 3.46
C GLN A 41 3.05 -21.67 3.76
N LEU A 42 2.90 -20.48 3.15
CA LEU A 42 3.85 -19.39 3.33
C LEU A 42 3.55 -18.59 4.61
N PRO A 43 4.59 -18.01 5.26
CA PRO A 43 4.39 -17.18 6.45
C PRO A 43 3.45 -15.99 6.19
N PRO A 44 2.71 -15.49 7.19
CA PRO A 44 1.91 -14.28 7.00
C PRO A 44 2.81 -13.05 6.82
N LEU A 45 2.36 -12.07 6.03
CA LEU A 45 3.07 -10.79 5.85
C LEU A 45 3.06 -9.95 7.15
N VAL A 46 1.97 -10.05 7.92
CA VAL A 46 1.77 -9.32 9.17
C VAL A 46 1.26 -10.24 10.27
N THR A 47 1.48 -9.84 11.52
CA THR A 47 1.02 -10.56 12.71
C THR A 47 -0.33 -10.04 13.19
N SER A 48 -1.05 -10.85 13.97
CA SER A 48 -2.32 -10.43 14.60
C SER A 48 -2.14 -9.23 15.53
N PHE A 49 -1.01 -9.13 16.23
CA PHE A 49 -0.72 -8.01 17.12
C PHE A 49 -0.57 -6.67 16.41
N GLU A 50 0.01 -6.66 15.20
CA GLU A 50 0.11 -5.47 14.35
C GLU A 50 -1.29 -5.00 13.88
N ILE A 51 -2.15 -5.94 13.50
CA ILE A 51 -3.54 -5.66 13.10
C ILE A 51 -4.32 -5.05 14.27
N GLU A 52 -4.25 -5.66 15.45
CA GLU A 52 -4.95 -5.15 16.63
C GLU A 52 -4.39 -3.79 17.10
N LYS A 53 -3.09 -3.56 16.93
CA LYS A 53 -2.48 -2.24 17.18
C LYS A 53 -3.04 -1.19 16.22
N LEU A 54 -3.09 -1.47 14.91
CA LEU A 54 -3.66 -0.55 13.93
C LEU A 54 -5.15 -0.29 14.20
N ARG A 55 -5.92 -1.32 14.56
CA ARG A 55 -7.34 -1.20 14.91
C ARG A 55 -7.55 -0.23 16.08
N ARG A 56 -6.76 -0.32 17.14
CA ARG A 56 -6.80 0.64 18.26
C ARG A 56 -6.46 2.06 17.83
N GLN A 57 -5.44 2.22 16.98
CA GLN A 57 -5.09 3.53 16.44
C GLN A 57 -6.20 4.14 15.58
N ILE A 58 -6.88 3.34 14.76
CA ILE A 58 -8.04 3.80 13.98
C ILE A 58 -9.18 4.24 14.91
N ALA A 59 -9.43 3.52 16.01
CA ALA A 59 -10.42 3.93 17.01
C ALA A 59 -10.03 5.26 17.68
N ASP A 60 -8.75 5.48 17.98
CA ASP A 60 -8.26 6.78 18.44
C ASP A 60 -8.51 7.90 17.41
N ALA A 61 -8.28 7.63 16.12
CA ALA A 61 -8.54 8.60 15.05
C ALA A 61 -10.04 8.92 14.93
N GLN A 62 -10.91 7.92 15.06
CA GLN A 62 -12.36 8.13 15.12
C GLN A 62 -12.77 9.00 16.32
N ALA A 63 -12.10 8.85 17.46
CA ALA A 63 -12.30 9.70 18.64
C ALA A 63 -11.59 11.07 18.52
N GLY A 64 -11.03 11.39 17.36
CA GLY A 64 -10.27 12.61 17.08
C GLY A 64 -8.86 12.61 17.64
N LYS A 65 -8.41 11.64 18.43
CA LYS A 65 -7.10 11.68 19.11
C LYS A 65 -5.89 11.56 18.17
N ARG A 66 -6.12 11.13 16.92
CA ARG A 66 -5.11 10.93 15.88
C ARG A 66 -5.65 11.34 14.52
N PHE A 67 -4.76 11.58 13.57
CA PHE A 67 -5.11 11.72 12.15
C PHE A 67 -4.61 10.51 11.36
N MET A 68 -5.35 10.03 10.36
CA MET A 68 -4.93 8.90 9.52
C MET A 68 -4.47 9.40 8.15
N LEU A 69 -3.21 9.14 7.82
CA LEU A 69 -2.63 9.36 6.50
C LEU A 69 -2.43 8.01 5.81
N GLN A 70 -3.13 7.82 4.68
CA GLN A 70 -2.93 6.67 3.81
C GLN A 70 -2.47 7.13 2.43
N GLY A 71 -1.38 6.56 1.92
CA GLY A 71 -0.79 6.98 0.65
C GLY A 71 0.12 5.93 0.04
N GLY A 72 0.31 6.00 -1.28
CA GLY A 72 1.12 5.07 -2.07
C GLY A 72 0.49 4.86 -3.45
N ASP A 73 0.86 3.76 -4.11
CA ASP A 73 0.52 3.55 -5.51
C ASP A 73 -0.97 3.26 -5.73
N CYS A 74 -1.46 3.61 -6.92
CA CYS A 74 -2.78 3.22 -7.38
C CYS A 74 -2.83 1.70 -7.59
N ALA A 75 -1.86 1.18 -8.35
CA ALA A 75 -1.54 -0.23 -8.50
C ALA A 75 -0.01 -0.35 -8.54
N GLU A 76 0.55 -1.16 -7.65
CA GLU A 76 1.98 -1.48 -7.67
C GLU A 76 2.29 -2.36 -8.89
N SER A 77 3.50 -2.21 -9.45
CA SER A 77 4.08 -3.21 -10.34
C SER A 77 5.13 -4.04 -9.60
N LEU A 78 5.23 -5.33 -9.93
CA LEU A 78 6.29 -6.19 -9.41
C LEU A 78 7.69 -5.67 -9.81
N ALA A 79 7.80 -5.01 -10.97
CA ALA A 79 9.04 -4.39 -11.45
C ALA A 79 9.51 -3.21 -10.58
N ASP A 80 8.63 -2.66 -9.74
CA ASP A 80 8.93 -1.58 -8.80
C ASP A 80 9.35 -2.08 -7.41
N CYS A 81 9.45 -3.40 -7.23
CA CYS A 81 10.09 -3.99 -6.06
C CYS A 81 11.61 -3.81 -6.13
N ARG A 82 12.04 -2.55 -6.03
CA ARG A 82 13.45 -2.11 -6.04
C ARG A 82 13.69 -1.12 -4.91
N PRO A 83 14.94 -0.97 -4.43
CA PRO A 83 15.23 -0.08 -3.31
C PRO A 83 14.75 1.37 -3.53
N ASP A 84 15.10 2.00 -4.64
CA ASP A 84 14.85 3.43 -4.84
C ASP A 84 13.35 3.79 -4.88
N PRO A 85 12.49 3.09 -5.67
CA PRO A 85 11.05 3.36 -5.66
C PRO A 85 10.41 3.14 -4.29
N ILE A 86 10.81 2.07 -3.58
CA ILE A 86 10.25 1.78 -2.25
C ILE A 86 10.64 2.87 -1.25
N ALA A 87 11.93 3.24 -1.21
CA ALA A 87 12.43 4.28 -0.32
C ALA A 87 11.80 5.65 -0.63
N ALA A 88 11.68 6.02 -1.91
CA ALA A 88 11.05 7.27 -2.32
C ALA A 88 9.58 7.34 -1.87
N LYS A 89 8.81 6.25 -2.02
CA LYS A 89 7.42 6.19 -1.57
C LYS A 89 7.29 6.31 -0.05
N LEU A 90 8.13 5.60 0.69
CA LEU A 90 8.17 5.70 2.16
C LEU A 90 8.52 7.13 2.60
N LYS A 91 9.49 7.76 1.93
CA LYS A 91 9.91 9.15 2.19
C LYS A 91 8.77 10.15 2.03
N ILE A 92 8.02 10.07 0.93
CA ILE A 92 6.87 10.95 0.69
C ILE A 92 5.81 10.79 1.80
N LEU A 93 5.51 9.55 2.20
CA LEU A 93 4.54 9.29 3.27
C LEU A 93 5.00 9.88 4.62
N LEU A 94 6.30 9.80 4.92
CA LEU A 94 6.89 10.39 6.13
C LEU A 94 6.88 11.93 6.08
N GLN A 95 7.24 12.52 4.94
CA GLN A 95 7.21 13.98 4.73
C GLN A 95 5.81 14.56 4.91
N MET A 96 4.80 13.96 4.28
CA MET A 96 3.40 14.36 4.44
C MET A 96 2.95 14.23 5.90
N SER A 97 3.32 13.13 6.56
CA SER A 97 2.98 12.91 7.96
C SER A 97 3.56 13.98 8.87
N MET A 98 4.78 14.44 8.63
CA MET A 98 5.42 15.46 9.45
C MET A 98 4.66 16.79 9.39
N VAL A 99 4.31 17.25 8.18
CA VAL A 99 3.52 18.47 7.98
C VAL A 99 2.17 18.36 8.70
N LEU A 100 1.50 17.21 8.62
CA LEU A 100 0.23 16.97 9.29
C LEU A 100 0.35 16.94 10.82
N VAL A 101 1.45 16.38 11.36
CA VAL A 101 1.71 16.41 12.81
C VAL A 101 1.91 17.85 13.28
N HIS A 102 2.71 18.63 12.55
CA HIS A 102 2.99 20.03 12.91
C HIS A 102 1.72 20.88 12.84
N ALA A 103 0.98 20.84 11.73
CA ALA A 103 -0.21 21.66 11.55
C ALA A 103 -1.41 21.21 12.41
N GLY A 104 -1.50 19.91 12.70
CA GLY A 104 -2.62 19.31 13.42
C GLY A 104 -2.39 19.10 14.91
N GLU A 105 -1.18 19.34 15.41
CA GLU A 105 -0.73 19.13 16.80
C GLU A 105 -1.14 17.76 17.38
N ARG A 106 -1.20 16.75 16.51
CA ARG A 106 -1.75 15.43 16.82
C ARG A 106 -0.94 14.32 16.18
N PRO A 107 -0.87 13.13 16.80
CA PRO A 107 -0.19 11.99 16.20
C PRO A 107 -0.86 11.56 14.90
N VAL A 108 -0.05 11.23 13.89
CA VAL A 108 -0.49 10.71 12.59
C VAL A 108 -0.25 9.19 12.51
N ILE A 109 -1.27 8.45 12.09
CA ILE A 109 -1.18 7.04 11.69
C ILE A 109 -0.77 7.00 10.22
N ARG A 110 0.29 6.25 9.91
CA ARG A 110 0.82 6.14 8.54
C ARG A 110 0.46 4.78 7.98
N VAL A 111 -0.32 4.76 6.90
CA VAL A 111 -0.71 3.53 6.20
C VAL A 111 -0.20 3.59 4.76
N GLY A 112 0.78 2.76 4.45
CA GLY A 112 1.30 2.64 3.10
C GLY A 112 0.39 1.80 2.20
N ARG A 113 0.12 2.27 0.98
CA ARG A 113 -0.38 1.42 -0.11
C ARG A 113 0.83 0.78 -0.80
N PHE A 114 1.45 -0.17 -0.09
CA PHE A 114 2.65 -0.90 -0.50
C PHE A 114 2.47 -2.39 -0.20
N ALA A 115 3.32 -3.22 -0.81
CA ALA A 115 3.44 -4.64 -0.50
C ALA A 115 2.12 -5.42 -0.64
N GLY A 116 1.35 -5.14 -1.69
CA GLY A 116 0.15 -5.95 -1.99
C GLY A 116 -0.88 -5.31 -2.92
N GLN A 117 -0.69 -4.06 -3.36
CA GLN A 117 -1.63 -3.35 -4.23
C GLN A 117 -1.44 -3.73 -5.71
N TYR A 118 -1.31 -5.03 -6.01
CA TYR A 118 -0.98 -5.55 -7.34
C TYR A 118 -2.22 -5.92 -8.19
N ALA A 119 -3.44 -5.67 -7.69
CA ALA A 119 -4.69 -5.91 -8.42
C ALA A 119 -5.47 -4.61 -8.60
N LYS A 120 -6.18 -4.49 -9.72
CA LYS A 120 -7.02 -3.33 -10.04
C LYS A 120 -8.36 -3.74 -10.66
N PRO A 121 -9.47 -3.09 -10.27
CA PRO A 121 -10.76 -3.29 -10.92
C PRO A 121 -10.74 -2.69 -12.33
N ARG A 122 -11.62 -3.19 -13.19
CA ARG A 122 -11.79 -2.72 -14.57
C ARG A 122 -13.26 -2.49 -14.87
N SER A 123 -13.55 -1.39 -15.57
CA SER A 123 -14.90 -1.07 -16.04
C SER A 123 -15.43 -2.07 -17.06
N SER A 124 -14.52 -2.69 -17.83
CA SER A 124 -14.83 -3.75 -18.79
C SER A 124 -13.89 -4.94 -18.55
N PRO A 125 -14.40 -6.19 -18.56
CA PRO A 125 -13.56 -7.38 -18.40
C PRO A 125 -12.65 -7.62 -19.61
N THR A 126 -12.98 -7.06 -20.76
CA THR A 126 -12.21 -7.18 -22.01
C THR A 126 -11.79 -5.82 -22.55
N GLU A 127 -10.75 -5.84 -23.37
CA GLU A 127 -10.17 -4.70 -24.07
C GLU A 127 -9.98 -5.08 -25.55
N THR A 128 -10.42 -4.22 -26.46
CA THR A 128 -10.28 -4.42 -27.91
C THR A 128 -9.30 -3.40 -28.49
N ARG A 129 -8.27 -3.86 -29.20
CA ARG A 129 -7.32 -3.02 -29.95
C ARG A 129 -7.09 -3.64 -31.33
N ASP A 130 -7.10 -2.81 -32.37
CA ASP A 130 -6.84 -3.23 -33.76
C ASP A 130 -7.64 -4.46 -34.22
N GLY A 131 -8.90 -4.56 -33.77
CA GLY A 131 -9.81 -5.67 -34.10
C GLY A 131 -9.63 -6.95 -33.26
N GLN A 132 -8.62 -7.02 -32.39
CA GLN A 132 -8.42 -8.14 -31.47
C GLN A 132 -8.98 -7.79 -30.08
N THR A 133 -9.76 -8.71 -29.51
CA THR A 133 -10.32 -8.59 -28.15
C THR A 133 -9.61 -9.56 -27.20
N LEU A 134 -9.07 -9.04 -26.11
CA LEU A 134 -8.37 -9.81 -25.06
C LEU A 134 -8.91 -9.43 -23.68
N PRO A 135 -8.64 -10.23 -22.63
CA PRO A 135 -8.90 -9.81 -21.26
C PRO A 135 -8.21 -8.46 -20.95
N SER A 136 -8.90 -7.64 -20.15
CA SER A 136 -8.32 -6.44 -19.59
C SER A 136 -7.11 -6.78 -18.71
N TYR A 137 -6.10 -5.91 -18.66
CA TYR A 137 -5.04 -6.00 -17.65
C TYR A 137 -5.63 -5.69 -16.26
N PHE A 138 -5.62 -6.65 -15.35
CA PHE A 138 -6.20 -6.58 -13.99
C PHE A 138 -5.17 -6.35 -12.88
N GLY A 139 -3.92 -6.07 -13.25
CA GLY A 139 -2.81 -5.90 -12.31
C GLY A 139 -1.88 -7.12 -12.29
N ASP A 140 -0.64 -6.90 -11.85
CA ASP A 140 0.43 -7.91 -11.89
C ASP A 140 0.15 -9.16 -11.03
N LEU A 141 -0.90 -9.13 -10.18
CA LEU A 141 -1.39 -10.30 -9.44
C LEU A 141 -2.24 -11.26 -10.30
N VAL A 142 -2.71 -10.80 -11.46
CA VAL A 142 -3.68 -11.53 -12.30
C VAL A 142 -3.09 -11.83 -13.68
N ASN A 143 -2.58 -10.81 -14.37
CA ASN A 143 -2.03 -10.95 -15.72
C ASN A 143 -1.00 -9.84 -15.99
N ARG A 144 -0.56 -9.67 -17.24
CA ARG A 144 0.48 -8.71 -17.64
C ARG A 144 -0.07 -7.60 -18.53
N PRO A 145 0.59 -6.42 -18.57
CA PRO A 145 0.07 -5.27 -19.30
C PRO A 145 0.13 -5.43 -20.83
N ASP A 146 1.08 -6.20 -21.33
CA ASP A 146 1.29 -6.44 -22.77
C ASP A 146 0.01 -6.97 -23.43
N PHE A 147 -0.31 -6.43 -24.62
CA PHE A 147 -1.55 -6.74 -25.33
C PHE A 147 -1.34 -7.91 -26.28
N ASP A 148 -1.15 -9.09 -25.71
CA ASP A 148 -1.10 -10.36 -26.43
C ASP A 148 -1.81 -11.47 -25.64
N PRO A 149 -2.28 -12.54 -26.30
CA PRO A 149 -3.05 -13.60 -25.64
C PRO A 149 -2.34 -14.24 -24.44
N LYS A 150 -1.01 -14.43 -24.52
CA LYS A 150 -0.24 -15.08 -23.47
C LYS A 150 -0.14 -14.16 -22.25
N SER A 151 0.15 -12.88 -22.45
CA SER A 151 0.28 -11.90 -21.38
C SER A 151 -1.06 -11.56 -20.72
N ARG A 152 -2.18 -11.60 -21.47
CA ARG A 152 -3.51 -11.29 -20.93
C ARG A 152 -4.23 -12.46 -20.26
N ARG A 153 -3.75 -13.70 -20.43
CA ARG A 153 -4.22 -14.87 -19.69
C ARG A 153 -4.06 -14.63 -18.18
N ALA A 154 -5.09 -14.99 -17.41
CA ALA A 154 -5.00 -14.98 -15.95
C ALA A 154 -4.11 -16.15 -15.49
N ASP A 155 -3.01 -15.84 -14.81
CA ASP A 155 -2.04 -16.83 -14.33
C ASP A 155 -2.10 -16.92 -12.79
N PRO A 156 -2.55 -18.06 -12.22
CA PRO A 156 -2.65 -18.22 -10.78
C PRO A 156 -1.31 -18.09 -10.03
N TRP A 157 -0.18 -18.43 -10.65
CA TRP A 157 1.12 -18.38 -9.99
C TRP A 157 1.58 -16.95 -9.70
N LEU A 158 0.97 -15.96 -10.34
CA LEU A 158 1.16 -14.55 -10.03
C LEU A 158 0.71 -14.18 -8.61
N LEU A 159 -0.22 -14.94 -8.02
CA LEU A 159 -0.59 -14.78 -6.61
C LEU A 159 0.60 -15.09 -5.69
N VAL A 160 1.33 -16.17 -5.99
CA VAL A 160 2.52 -16.60 -5.23
C VAL A 160 3.66 -15.61 -5.43
N ASP A 161 3.88 -15.13 -6.65
CA ASP A 161 4.92 -14.14 -6.92
C ASP A 161 4.61 -12.78 -6.32
N GLY A 162 3.34 -12.35 -6.34
CA GLY A 162 2.88 -11.15 -5.66
C GLY A 162 3.13 -11.21 -4.15
N TYR A 163 2.89 -12.37 -3.52
CA TYR A 163 3.24 -12.58 -2.11
C TYR A 163 4.74 -12.39 -1.86
N LYS A 164 5.62 -12.98 -2.69
CA LYS A 164 7.08 -12.86 -2.51
C LYS A 164 7.55 -11.41 -2.60
N HIS A 165 7.04 -10.66 -3.58
CA HIS A 165 7.39 -9.25 -3.76
C HIS A 165 6.82 -8.38 -2.63
N ALA A 166 5.63 -8.70 -2.13
CA ALA A 166 5.08 -8.07 -0.94
C ALA A 166 5.97 -8.32 0.29
N ALA A 167 6.41 -9.56 0.51
CA ALA A 167 7.29 -9.91 1.62
C ALA A 167 8.64 -9.16 1.56
N LEU A 168 9.26 -9.10 0.38
CA LEU A 168 10.52 -8.35 0.16
C LEU A 168 10.34 -6.84 0.40
N THR A 169 9.27 -6.27 -0.17
CA THR A 169 8.95 -4.85 -0.01
C THR A 169 8.72 -4.50 1.46
N LEU A 170 7.92 -5.30 2.17
CA LEU A 170 7.61 -5.07 3.58
C LEU A 170 8.85 -5.24 4.46
N ASN A 171 9.69 -6.24 4.19
CA ASN A 171 10.95 -6.43 4.91
C ASN A 171 11.88 -5.21 4.74
N PHE A 172 12.02 -4.71 3.51
CA PHE A 172 12.84 -3.53 3.24
C PHE A 172 12.27 -2.27 3.94
N ILE A 173 10.96 -2.05 3.89
CA ILE A 173 10.30 -0.94 4.60
C ILE A 173 10.53 -1.02 6.12
N ARG A 174 10.42 -2.22 6.71
CA ARG A 174 10.72 -2.44 8.13
C ARG A 174 12.18 -2.10 8.44
N SER A 175 13.12 -2.60 7.64
CA SER A 175 14.54 -2.29 7.80
C SER A 175 14.84 -0.79 7.69
N LEU A 176 14.20 -0.07 6.78
CA LEU A 176 14.35 1.38 6.67
C LEU A 176 13.79 2.08 7.92
N THR A 177 12.60 1.66 8.37
CA THR A 177 11.93 2.26 9.53
C THR A 177 12.75 2.07 10.81
N ASP A 178 13.31 0.87 11.02
CA ASP A 178 14.13 0.55 12.20
C ASP A 178 15.55 1.13 12.09
N GLY A 179 16.10 1.23 10.88
CA GLY A 179 17.46 1.74 10.60
C GLY A 179 17.58 3.27 10.58
N GLY A 180 16.55 4.00 11.04
CA GLY A 180 16.59 5.46 11.11
C GLY A 180 16.31 6.20 9.80
N PHE A 181 15.79 5.53 8.76
CA PHE A 181 15.30 6.24 7.56
C PHE A 181 14.08 7.12 7.88
N ALA A 182 13.26 6.66 8.83
CA ALA A 182 12.16 7.42 9.40
C ALA A 182 12.62 8.35 10.55
N ASP A 183 13.93 8.44 10.78
CA ASP A 183 14.47 9.27 11.82
C ASP A 183 14.33 10.74 11.44
N LEU A 184 13.49 11.44 12.20
CA LEU A 184 13.30 12.87 12.09
C LEU A 184 14.51 13.65 12.63
N HIS A 185 15.49 12.97 13.27
CA HIS A 185 16.72 13.57 13.79
C HIS A 185 17.69 14.02 12.69
N HIS A 186 17.54 13.51 11.47
CA HIS A 186 18.36 13.88 10.31
C HIS A 186 17.50 14.51 9.19
N PRO A 187 16.93 15.71 9.40
CA PRO A 187 16.13 16.40 8.39
C PRO A 187 16.92 16.72 7.10
N GLU A 188 18.25 16.69 7.12
CA GLU A 188 19.11 16.78 5.95
C GLU A 188 18.96 15.60 4.97
N TYR A 189 18.59 14.41 5.45
CA TYR A 189 18.30 13.25 4.59
C TYR A 189 16.93 13.39 3.88
N TRP A 190 16.14 14.39 4.26
CA TRP A 190 14.77 14.56 3.77
C TRP A 190 14.70 15.22 2.39
N ASP A 191 15.80 15.25 1.63
CA ASP A 191 15.96 15.82 0.28
C ASP A 191 14.74 16.58 -0.25
N LEU A 192 14.76 17.90 -0.05
CA LEU A 192 13.74 18.82 -0.54
C LEU A 192 13.97 19.25 -2.00
N SER A 193 14.86 18.56 -2.74
CA SER A 193 15.13 18.85 -4.15
C SER A 193 13.85 18.95 -4.99
N PHE A 194 12.83 18.14 -4.67
CA PHE A 194 11.55 18.18 -5.37
C PHE A 194 10.86 19.56 -5.30
N LEU A 195 11.01 20.31 -4.19
CA LEU A 195 10.44 21.66 -4.05
C LEU A 195 11.11 22.66 -4.99
N LYS A 196 12.39 22.44 -5.32
CA LYS A 196 13.12 23.27 -6.29
C LYS A 196 12.59 23.07 -7.70
N SER A 197 12.18 21.85 -8.04
CA SER A 197 11.56 21.51 -9.34
C SER A 197 10.05 21.71 -9.40
N ALA A 198 9.37 21.84 -8.25
CA ALA A 198 7.93 21.96 -8.21
C ALA A 198 7.46 23.36 -8.63
N THR A 199 6.46 23.40 -9.53
CA THR A 199 5.75 24.63 -9.92
C THR A 199 4.79 25.04 -8.79
N LEU A 200 5.35 25.53 -7.69
CA LEU A 200 4.61 26.05 -6.54
C LEU A 200 4.82 27.56 -6.41
N PRO A 201 3.83 28.33 -5.92
CA PRO A 201 4.04 29.72 -5.54
C PRO A 201 5.19 29.83 -4.52
N ALA A 202 5.99 30.90 -4.62
CA ALA A 202 7.13 31.10 -3.74
C ALA A 202 6.74 31.09 -2.25
N SER A 203 5.59 31.68 -1.91
CA SER A 203 5.06 31.68 -0.54
C SER A 203 4.81 30.28 0.02
N VAL A 204 4.27 29.36 -0.78
CA VAL A 204 4.01 27.97 -0.34
C VAL A 204 5.33 27.22 -0.12
N ARG A 205 6.34 27.48 -0.96
CA ARG A 205 7.67 26.91 -0.78
C ARG A 205 8.32 27.42 0.52
N GLU A 206 8.26 28.72 0.75
CA GLU A 206 8.80 29.35 1.96
C GLU A 206 8.11 28.83 3.24
N ASP A 207 6.79 28.67 3.21
CA ASP A 207 6.01 28.12 4.32
C ASP A 207 6.39 26.66 4.62
N TYR A 208 6.57 25.84 3.58
CA TYR A 208 7.02 24.47 3.74
C TYR A 208 8.43 24.40 4.33
N GLU A 209 9.38 25.16 3.76
CA GLU A 209 10.76 25.20 4.27
C GLU A 209 10.82 25.70 5.71
N ARG A 210 9.98 26.69 6.07
CA ARG A 210 9.83 27.16 7.46
C ARG A 210 9.34 26.03 8.37
N THR A 211 8.30 25.31 7.96
CA THR A 211 7.76 24.17 8.72
C THR A 211 8.83 23.10 8.96
N VAL A 212 9.60 22.73 7.94
CA VAL A 212 10.68 21.75 8.09
C VAL A 212 11.74 22.22 9.08
N ARG A 213 12.14 23.51 9.03
CA ARG A 213 13.09 24.09 9.98
C ARG A 213 12.57 24.04 11.40
N GLU A 214 11.34 24.51 11.63
CA GLU A 214 10.71 24.55 12.96
C GLU A 214 10.58 23.15 13.57
N VAL A 215 10.17 22.15 12.79
CA VAL A 215 10.11 20.76 13.25
C VAL A 215 11.51 20.23 13.58
N GLY A 216 12.50 20.51 12.73
CA GLY A 216 13.89 20.13 12.98
C GLY A 216 14.46 20.76 14.25
N ASP A 217 14.16 22.03 14.52
CA ASP A 217 14.56 22.73 15.75
C ASP A 217 13.88 22.13 16.99
N ALA A 218 12.58 21.84 16.92
CA ALA A 218 11.84 21.23 18.03
C ALA A 218 12.40 19.84 18.40
N ILE A 219 12.80 19.04 17.41
CA ILE A 219 13.39 17.73 17.64
C ILE A 219 14.77 17.86 18.29
N ARG A 220 15.63 18.76 17.80
CA ARG A 220 16.93 19.05 18.43
C ARG A 220 16.78 19.52 19.87
N PHE A 221 15.77 20.35 20.14
CA PHE A 221 15.46 20.79 21.50
C PHE A 221 15.04 19.63 22.41
N MET A 222 14.13 18.76 21.95
CA MET A 222 13.73 17.56 22.68
C MET A 222 14.93 16.66 23.01
N GLN A 223 15.86 16.47 22.07
CA GLN A 223 17.09 15.70 22.30
C GLN A 223 18.02 16.35 23.33
N ALA A 224 18.13 17.67 23.31
CA ALA A 224 18.97 18.40 24.26
C ALA A 224 18.46 18.29 25.71
N LEU A 225 17.18 17.94 25.90
CA LEU A 225 16.58 17.70 27.21
C LEU A 225 16.81 16.29 27.76
N GLY A 226 17.30 15.35 26.95
CA GLY A 226 17.48 13.93 27.30
C GLY A 226 16.21 13.10 27.14
#